data_AF-A0A946AKR8-F1
#
_entry.id   AF-A0A946AKR8-F1
#
_cell.length_a   1.000
_cell.length_b   1.000
_cell.length_c   1.000
_cell.angle_alpha   90.00
_cell.angle_beta   90.00
_cell.angle_gamma   90.00
#
_symmetry.space_group_name_H-M   'P 1'
#
loop_
_entity.id
_entity.type
_entity.pdbx_description
1 polymer ?
#
loop_
_entity_poly.entity_id
_entity_poly.type
_entity_poly.pdbx_seq_one_letter_code
_entity_poly.pdbx_strand_id
1 'polypeptide(L)'
;ADVILQAEAGYSVASTNSLVGHRNAGDHGWARDDKDMHGIFLATGPRLPKGKRISKLNNIDVYPLMMEVLGLPITTPIDGNAKLLPNLLTPKVEF
;
A
#
# COMPACT_ATOMS: atom_id res chain seq x y z
N ALA A 1 6.80 -11.94 -18.25
CA ALA A 1 8.02 -11.33 -18.82
C ALA A 1 9.15 -12.27 -18.53
N ASP A 2 10.04 -12.48 -19.49
CA ASP A 2 11.12 -13.47 -19.35
C ASP A 2 12.37 -12.87 -18.70
N VAL A 3 12.50 -11.54 -18.71
CA VAL A 3 13.56 -10.78 -18.05
C VAL A 3 12.94 -9.57 -17.34
N ILE A 4 13.36 -9.33 -16.10
CA ILE A 4 12.99 -8.15 -15.30
C ILE A 4 14.28 -7.45 -14.89
N LEU A 5 14.31 -6.13 -15.04
CA LEU A 5 15.41 -5.28 -14.60
C LEU A 5 14.91 -4.37 -13.46
N GLN A 6 15.47 -4.54 -12.27
CA GLN A 6 15.20 -3.71 -11.10
C GLN A 6 16.37 -2.75 -10.94
N ALA A 7 16.14 -1.44 -11.10
CA ALA A 7 17.15 -0.45 -10.80
C ALA A 7 17.25 -0.20 -9.28
N GLU A 8 18.43 0.19 -8.82
CA GLU A 8 18.62 0.75 -7.47
C GLU A 8 17.95 2.13 -7.36
N ALA A 9 17.56 2.51 -6.15
CA ALA A 9 16.94 3.81 -5.89
C ALA A 9 17.77 4.98 -6.44
N GLY A 10 17.13 5.88 -7.19
CA GLY A 10 17.78 7.01 -7.87
C GLY A 10 18.34 6.69 -9.26
N TYR A 11 18.39 5.42 -9.67
CA TYR A 11 18.76 5.00 -11.02
C TYR A 11 17.55 4.50 -11.78
N SER A 12 17.60 4.56 -13.11
CA SER A 12 16.52 4.05 -13.96
C SER A 12 17.12 3.41 -15.21
N VAL A 13 16.52 2.33 -15.71
CA VAL A 13 17.01 1.63 -16.92
C VAL A 13 16.39 2.27 -18.16
N ALA A 14 17.18 2.55 -19.19
CA ALA A 14 16.71 3.05 -20.47
C ALA A 14 17.22 2.15 -21.60
N SER A 15 16.36 1.85 -22.57
CA SER A 15 16.74 1.03 -23.74
C SER A 15 17.53 1.82 -24.78
N THR A 16 17.37 3.14 -24.84
CA THR A 16 18.07 4.03 -25.76
C THR A 16 18.45 5.35 -25.10
N ASN A 17 19.48 6.02 -25.62
CA ASN A 17 19.93 7.32 -25.13
C ASN A 17 18.88 8.43 -25.29
N SER A 18 18.01 8.33 -26.31
CA SER A 18 16.94 9.30 -26.52
C SER A 18 15.92 9.35 -25.36
N LEU A 19 15.72 8.24 -24.64
CA LEU A 19 14.81 8.17 -23.49
C LEU A 19 15.40 8.79 -22.22
N VAL A 20 16.72 9.00 -22.17
CA VAL A 20 17.40 9.58 -21.01
C VAL A 20 17.01 11.06 -20.83
N GLY A 21 16.80 11.79 -21.94
CA GLY A 21 16.44 13.22 -21.92
C GLY A 21 15.02 13.53 -21.43
N HIS A 22 14.18 12.52 -21.23
CA HIS A 22 12.80 12.68 -20.77
C HIS A 22 12.61 12.34 -19.28
N ARG A 23 13.71 12.28 -18.51
CA ARG A 23 13.65 11.92 -17.08
C ARG A 23 13.45 13.13 -16.19
N ASN A 24 12.55 12.96 -15.24
CA ASN A 24 12.28 13.94 -14.20
C ASN A 24 13.27 13.77 -13.04
N ALA A 25 13.49 14.85 -12.28
CA ALA A 25 14.32 14.81 -11.08
C ALA A 25 13.71 13.98 -9.93
N GLY A 26 12.38 13.83 -9.93
CA GLY A 26 11.66 12.89 -9.06
C GLY A 26 11.05 11.77 -9.91
N ASP A 27 11.18 10.54 -9.43
CA ASP A 27 10.66 9.34 -10.09
C ASP A 27 10.20 8.33 -9.04
N HIS A 28 9.66 7.19 -9.47
CA HIS A 28 9.18 6.12 -8.60
C HIS A 28 9.24 4.75 -9.31
N GLY A 29 8.95 3.67 -8.58
CA GLY A 29 8.90 2.31 -9.13
C GLY A 29 10.12 1.45 -8.79
N TRP A 30 10.98 1.92 -7.89
CA TRP A 30 12.02 1.12 -7.25
C TRP A 30 11.43 0.03 -6.35
N ALA A 31 12.30 -0.71 -5.66
CA ALA A 31 11.86 -1.83 -4.84
C ALA A 31 10.89 -1.34 -3.75
N ARG A 32 9.85 -2.13 -3.48
CA ARG A 32 8.81 -1.75 -2.51
C ARG A 32 9.31 -1.58 -1.07
N ASP A 33 10.49 -2.13 -0.77
CA ASP A 33 11.11 -2.08 0.57
C ASP A 33 11.94 -0.80 0.77
N ASP A 34 12.20 -0.05 -0.30
CA ASP A 34 12.83 1.26 -0.23
C ASP A 34 11.88 2.25 0.47
N LYS A 35 12.37 2.92 1.51
CA LYS A 35 11.53 3.79 2.35
C LYS A 35 10.92 4.95 1.58
N ASP A 36 11.59 5.42 0.54
CA ASP A 36 11.12 6.52 -0.32
C ASP A 36 9.94 6.09 -1.21
N MET A 37 9.71 4.78 -1.39
CA MET A 37 8.56 4.21 -2.11
C MET A 37 7.35 3.92 -1.21
N HIS A 38 7.47 4.13 0.11
CA HIS A 38 6.35 3.92 1.02
C HIS A 38 5.31 5.05 0.91
N GLY A 39 4.03 4.66 0.86
CA GLY A 39 2.91 5.59 0.96
C GLY A 39 2.58 6.00 2.40
N ILE A 40 1.66 6.96 2.53
CA ILE A 40 1.09 7.40 3.80
C ILE A 40 -0.26 6.72 4.03
N PHE A 41 -0.50 6.21 5.24
CA PHE A 41 -1.80 5.71 5.66
C PHE A 41 -2.30 6.50 6.88
N LEU A 42 -3.44 7.17 6.72
CA LEU A 42 -4.15 7.87 7.79
C LEU A 42 -5.63 7.47 7.72
N ALA A 43 -6.20 7.07 8.86
CA ALA A 43 -7.60 6.68 8.93
C ALA A 43 -8.24 7.23 10.21
N THR A 44 -9.49 7.67 10.09
CA THR A 44 -10.31 8.14 11.21
C THR A 44 -11.75 7.69 11.01
N GLY A 45 -12.43 7.36 12.09
CA GLY A 45 -13.80 6.86 12.02
C GLY A 45 -14.30 6.33 13.37
N PRO A 46 -15.60 6.05 13.50
CA PRO A 46 -16.22 5.67 14.76
C PRO A 46 -15.70 4.33 15.31
N ARG A 47 -15.32 3.41 14.42
CA ARG A 47 -14.70 2.13 14.77
C ARG A 47 -13.18 2.16 14.77
N LEU A 48 -12.55 3.29 14.48
CA LEU A 48 -11.08 3.43 14.45
C LEU A 48 -10.60 4.11 15.74
N PRO A 49 -9.64 3.52 16.49
CA PRO A 49 -9.15 4.08 17.73
C PRO A 49 -8.40 5.39 17.46
N LYS A 50 -8.76 6.43 18.21
CA LYS A 50 -8.14 7.76 18.10
C LYS A 50 -6.67 7.71 18.51
N GLY A 51 -5.81 8.35 17.72
CA GLY A 51 -4.39 8.53 18.03
C GLY A 51 -3.55 7.24 18.00
N LYS A 52 -4.10 6.11 17.55
CA LYS A 52 -3.35 4.85 17.45
C LYS A 52 -2.34 4.93 16.32
N ARG A 53 -1.06 4.70 16.63
CA ARG A 53 -0.01 4.43 15.64
C ARG A 53 0.09 2.92 15.45
N ILE A 54 0.22 2.49 14.19
CA ILE A 54 0.41 1.09 13.82
C ILE A 54 1.76 0.91 13.13
N SER A 55 2.23 -0.33 13.07
CA SER A 55 3.37 -0.70 12.24
C SER A 55 3.04 -0.53 10.75
N LYS A 56 4.04 -0.71 9.88
CA LYS A 56 3.83 -0.78 8.43
C LYS A 56 2.78 -1.83 8.09
N LEU A 57 2.05 -1.59 7.01
CA LEU A 57 1.06 -2.49 6.42
C LEU A 57 1.28 -2.58 4.91
N ASN A 58 0.69 -3.60 4.27
CA ASN A 58 0.64 -3.65 2.82
C ASN A 58 -0.61 -2.92 2.32
N ASN A 59 -0.49 -2.19 1.21
CA ASN A 59 -1.63 -1.50 0.58
C ASN A 59 -2.77 -2.47 0.20
N ILE A 60 -2.45 -3.72 -0.14
CA ILE A 60 -3.43 -4.77 -0.45
C ILE A 60 -4.33 -5.10 0.75
N ASP A 61 -3.88 -4.87 1.99
CA ASP A 61 -4.66 -5.12 3.21
C ASP A 61 -5.72 -4.04 3.47
N VAL A 62 -5.68 -2.92 2.72
CA VAL A 62 -6.65 -1.81 2.87
C VAL A 62 -8.02 -2.19 2.33
N TYR A 63 -8.10 -2.91 1.21
CA TYR A 63 -9.38 -3.35 0.65
C TYR A 63 -10.20 -4.21 1.64
N PRO A 64 -9.69 -5.31 2.22
CA PRO A 64 -10.47 -6.08 3.18
C PRO A 64 -10.83 -5.28 4.45
N LEU A 65 -9.98 -4.35 4.88
CA LEU A 65 -10.32 -3.42 5.97
C LEU A 65 -11.54 -2.56 5.61
N MET A 66 -11.56 -1.97 4.41
CA MET A 66 -12.69 -1.17 3.94
C MET A 66 -13.98 -1.99 3.89
N MET A 67 -13.91 -3.25 3.41
CA MET A 67 -15.05 -4.15 3.37
C MET A 67 -15.59 -4.45 4.78
N GLU A 68 -14.70 -4.64 5.78
CA GLU A 68 -15.11 -4.82 7.17
C GLU A 68 -15.74 -3.55 7.79
N VAL A 69 -15.22 -2.37 7.44
CA VAL A 69 -15.80 -1.08 7.86
C VAL A 69 -17.19 -0.90 7.27
N LEU A 70 -17.37 -1.20 5.99
CA LEU A 70 -18.63 -1.07 5.26
C LEU A 70 -19.63 -2.19 5.57
N GLY A 71 -19.18 -3.30 6.17
CA GLY A 71 -20.02 -4.48 6.40
C GLY A 71 -20.36 -5.25 5.13
N LEU A 72 -19.51 -5.16 4.10
CA LEU A 72 -19.72 -5.81 2.81
C LEU A 72 -18.91 -7.12 2.71
N PRO A 73 -19.44 -8.15 2.02
CA PRO A 73 -18.71 -9.39 1.81
C PRO A 73 -17.66 -9.22 0.71
N ILE A 74 -16.53 -9.90 0.86
CA ILE A 74 -15.54 -10.06 -0.21
C ILE A 74 -15.99 -11.24 -1.07
N THR A 75 -16.25 -11.00 -2.35
CA THR A 75 -16.88 -11.97 -3.27
C THR A 75 -15.91 -12.65 -4.22
N THR A 76 -14.64 -12.21 -4.23
CA THR A 76 -13.57 -12.73 -5.09
C THR A 76 -12.33 -13.05 -4.27
N PRO A 77 -11.47 -13.96 -4.73
CA PRO A 77 -10.15 -14.13 -4.14
C PRO A 77 -9.37 -12.81 -4.12
N ILE A 78 -8.67 -12.55 -3.02
CA ILE A 78 -7.78 -11.41 -2.84
C ILE A 78 -6.51 -11.85 -2.11
N ASP A 79 -5.42 -11.10 -2.28
CA ASP A 79 -4.15 -11.37 -1.59
C ASP A 79 -4.07 -10.67 -0.22
N GLY A 80 -4.89 -9.64 0.00
CA GLY A 80 -4.89 -8.86 1.23
C GLY A 80 -5.57 -9.54 2.40
N ASN A 81 -5.15 -9.23 3.62
CA ASN A 81 -5.71 -9.78 4.84
C ASN A 81 -5.80 -8.73 5.97
N ALA A 82 -7.03 -8.25 6.23
CA ALA A 82 -7.28 -7.27 7.29
C ALA A 82 -6.88 -7.75 8.69
N LYS A 83 -6.80 -9.06 8.94
CA LYS A 83 -6.36 -9.60 10.24
C LYS A 83 -4.87 -9.35 10.53
N LEU A 84 -4.08 -9.04 9.50
CA LEU A 84 -2.67 -8.65 9.66
C LEU A 84 -2.55 -7.20 10.15
N LEU A 85 -3.62 -6.40 10.04
CA LEU A 85 -3.64 -5.05 10.58
C LEU A 85 -3.82 -5.13 12.10
N PRO A 86 -2.98 -4.46 12.91
CA PRO A 86 -3.04 -4.57 14.37
C PRO A 86 -4.41 -4.18 14.93
N ASN A 87 -5.29 -5.16 15.20
CA ASN A 87 -6.67 -5.01 15.72
C ASN A 87 -7.22 -3.60 15.55
N LEU A 88 -7.37 -3.18 14.28
CA LEU A 88 -7.50 -1.76 13.96
C LEU A 88 -8.90 -1.28 14.25
N LEU A 89 -9.90 -2.14 14.09
CA LEU A 89 -11.29 -1.80 14.34
C LEU A 89 -11.70 -2.18 15.77
N THR A 90 -12.39 -1.27 16.44
CA THR A 90 -13.14 -1.60 17.65
C THR A 90 -14.34 -2.49 17.29
N PRO A 91 -14.84 -3.29 18.26
CA PRO A 91 -16.04 -4.10 18.07
C PRO A 91 -17.19 -3.27 17.50
N LYS A 92 -18.05 -3.91 16.70
CA LYS A 92 -19.29 -3.28 16.26
C LYS A 92 -20.12 -2.96 17.51
N VAL A 93 -20.57 -1.71 17.62
CA VAL A 93 -21.60 -1.35 18.59
C VAL A 93 -22.92 -1.77 17.97
N GLU A 94 -23.55 -2.81 18.52
CA GLU A 94 -24.91 -3.18 18.17
C GLU A 94 -25.87 -2.32 19.00
N PHE A 95 -26.90 -1.77 18.35
CA PHE A 95 -27.97 -1.00 18.97
C PHE A 95 -29.20 -1.88 19.17
#